data_AF-A0A7G6T6C6-F1
#
_entry.id   AF-A0A7G6T6C6-F1
#
_cell.length_a   1.000
_cell.length_b   1.000
_cell.length_c   1.000
_cell.angle_alpha   90.00
_cell.angle_beta   90.00
_cell.angle_gamma   90.00
#
_symmetry.space_group_name_H-M   'P 1'
#
loop_
_entity.id
_entity.type
_entity.pdbx_description
1 polymer ?
#
loop_
_entity_poly.entity_id
_entity_poly.type
_entity_poly.pdbx_seq_one_letter_code
_entity_poly.pdbx_strand_id
1 'polypeptide(L)'
;MLALSYPSDHPVFPRPDVALTTTMWAAAAATITADIIAKRSLPPDVLLMGWSMAGRASRAFTRAAESHGLAVRGFISLAATPPLPRFADTPPQGQPFTEDGLWKTDGRLGDAQPQHELYLNDIHWRNGGREYDLIAAADYFGAYTTNTPILLRGEPEQGSGLSGNSLVETITDLGSFDFSGYPITGAIMPTSPLDARHVVTDQATWAFLNSQKLYSVYEALARAGASIGSDDVWNSILDVKFAMETTLSCSVEGGHFFFIGREGAMQTAAHISRLSAALDAIRSRLQALGGASSSPPPC
;
A
#
# COMPACT_ATOMS: atom_id res chain seq x y z
N MET A 1 10.81 2.40 -13.73
CA MET A 1 9.89 1.72 -12.80
C MET A 1 10.57 0.46 -12.30
N LEU A 2 10.57 0.23 -10.99
CA LEU A 2 11.02 -1.01 -10.36
C LEU A 2 9.78 -1.74 -9.85
N ALA A 3 9.62 -3.02 -10.18
CA ALA A 3 8.55 -3.86 -9.67
C ALA A 3 9.15 -4.96 -8.79
N LEU A 4 8.56 -5.16 -7.62
CA LEU A 4 8.97 -6.16 -6.65
C LEU A 4 7.75 -6.98 -6.25
N SER A 5 7.85 -8.30 -6.36
CA SER A 5 6.86 -9.24 -5.87
C SER A 5 7.29 -9.81 -4.53
N TYR A 6 6.33 -10.22 -3.70
CA TYR A 6 6.65 -10.92 -2.46
C TYR A 6 7.47 -12.19 -2.72
N PRO A 7 8.44 -12.51 -1.85
CA PRO A 7 9.01 -13.84 -1.80
C PRO A 7 7.90 -14.87 -1.62
N SER A 8 7.99 -15.96 -2.38
CA SER A 8 6.98 -17.01 -2.43
C SER A 8 7.62 -18.37 -2.66
N ASP A 9 6.80 -19.40 -2.80
CA ASP A 9 7.22 -20.73 -3.27
C ASP A 9 7.45 -20.82 -4.79
N HIS A 10 7.43 -19.70 -5.51
CA HIS A 10 7.78 -19.69 -6.94
C HIS A 10 9.24 -20.13 -7.14
N PRO A 11 9.56 -20.95 -8.17
CA PRO A 11 10.92 -21.47 -8.42
C PRO A 11 12.03 -20.43 -8.62
N VAL A 12 11.66 -19.16 -8.84
CA VAL A 12 12.63 -18.04 -8.91
C VAL A 12 13.25 -17.73 -7.56
N PHE A 13 12.56 -18.07 -6.46
CA PHE A 13 13.06 -17.91 -5.10
C PHE A 13 13.67 -19.25 -4.65
N PRO A 14 14.93 -19.26 -4.16
CA PRO A 14 15.59 -20.51 -3.77
C PRO A 14 14.90 -21.19 -2.57
N ARG A 15 14.33 -20.40 -1.66
CA ARG A 15 13.47 -20.85 -0.56
C ARG A 15 12.65 -19.67 -0.02
N PRO A 16 11.36 -19.85 0.32
CA PRO A 16 10.59 -18.82 1.01
C PRO A 16 11.04 -18.67 2.48
N ASP A 17 11.15 -17.43 2.94
CA ASP A 17 11.33 -17.12 4.36
C ASP A 17 9.95 -17.01 5.02
N VAL A 18 9.58 -18.02 5.80
CA VAL A 18 8.25 -18.17 6.38
C VAL A 18 8.01 -17.23 7.56
N ALA A 19 9.08 -16.73 8.17
CA ALA A 19 9.04 -15.75 9.24
C ALA A 19 8.95 -14.31 8.70
N LEU A 20 8.94 -14.14 7.37
CA LEU A 20 8.93 -12.83 6.74
C LEU A 20 7.65 -12.07 7.08
N THR A 21 7.80 -11.00 7.85
CA THR A 21 6.71 -10.09 8.21
C THR A 21 6.58 -8.94 7.21
N THR A 22 5.53 -8.12 7.38
CA THR A 22 5.32 -6.95 6.53
C THR A 22 6.48 -5.97 6.64
N THR A 23 6.96 -5.67 7.85
CA THR A 23 8.11 -4.76 8.04
C THR A 23 9.40 -5.34 7.46
N MET A 24 9.66 -6.64 7.64
CA MET A 24 10.87 -7.26 7.09
C MET A 24 10.91 -7.16 5.57
N TRP A 25 9.80 -7.47 4.90
CA TRP A 25 9.71 -7.32 3.44
C TRP A 25 9.83 -5.86 3.01
N ALA A 26 9.17 -4.94 3.70
CA ALA A 26 9.24 -3.52 3.37
C ALA A 26 10.67 -2.97 3.49
N ALA A 27 11.42 -3.39 4.50
CA ALA A 27 12.83 -3.04 4.66
C ALA A 27 13.69 -3.61 3.53
N ALA A 28 13.52 -4.88 3.18
CA ALA A 28 14.23 -5.49 2.05
C ALA A 28 13.92 -4.76 0.72
N ALA A 29 12.66 -4.44 0.47
CA ALA A 29 12.24 -3.70 -0.72
C ALA A 29 12.85 -2.29 -0.77
N ALA A 30 12.95 -1.59 0.37
CA ALA A 30 13.60 -0.29 0.46
C ALA A 30 15.12 -0.38 0.19
N THR A 31 15.80 -1.39 0.75
CA THR A 31 17.22 -1.64 0.48
C THR A 31 17.46 -1.95 -1.01
N ILE A 32 16.67 -2.83 -1.61
CA ILE A 32 16.75 -3.13 -3.06
C ILE A 32 16.54 -1.87 -3.89
N THR A 33 15.59 -1.02 -3.50
CA THR A 33 15.30 0.25 -4.19
C THR A 33 16.49 1.20 -4.10
N ALA A 34 17.07 1.39 -2.91
CA ALA A 34 18.25 2.24 -2.70
C ALA A 34 19.46 1.76 -3.51
N ASP A 35 19.70 0.44 -3.51
CA ASP A 35 20.74 -0.21 -4.29
C ASP A 35 20.60 0.08 -5.79
N ILE A 36 19.38 -0.05 -6.32
CA ILE A 36 19.10 0.17 -7.74
C ILE A 36 19.27 1.65 -8.11
N ILE A 37 18.78 2.56 -7.27
CA ILE A 37 18.97 4.00 -7.45
C ILE A 37 20.46 4.35 -7.48
N ALA A 38 21.25 3.84 -6.53
CA ALA A 38 22.68 4.07 -6.47
C ALA A 38 23.41 3.48 -7.69
N LYS A 39 23.14 2.22 -8.04
CA LYS A 39 23.76 1.53 -9.21
C LYS A 39 23.44 2.20 -10.54
N ARG A 40 22.31 2.90 -10.63
CA ARG A 40 21.84 3.56 -11.86
C ARG A 40 22.02 5.08 -11.84
N SER A 41 22.61 5.64 -10.77
CA SER A 41 22.76 7.09 -10.56
C SER A 41 21.45 7.87 -10.74
N LEU A 42 20.34 7.30 -10.25
CA LEU A 42 19.03 7.96 -10.29
C LEU A 42 18.91 8.95 -9.12
N PRO A 43 18.04 9.98 -9.22
CA PRO A 43 17.70 10.82 -8.08
C PRO A 43 17.14 9.98 -6.92
N PRO A 44 17.46 10.30 -5.65
CA PRO A 44 16.99 9.57 -4.48
C PRO A 44 15.55 9.96 -4.11
N ASP A 45 14.66 9.99 -5.10
CA ASP A 45 13.27 10.43 -4.94
C ASP A 45 12.34 9.36 -5.51
N VAL A 46 11.44 8.84 -4.68
CA VAL A 46 10.66 7.64 -4.96
C VAL A 46 9.17 7.91 -4.74
N LEU A 47 8.37 7.50 -5.72
CA LEU A 47 6.93 7.35 -5.57
C LEU A 47 6.64 5.85 -5.42
N LEU A 48 6.13 5.45 -4.25
CA LEU A 48 5.77 4.06 -4.00
C LEU A 48 4.37 3.79 -4.55
N MET A 49 4.19 2.64 -5.19
CA MET A 49 2.88 2.13 -5.60
C MET A 49 2.74 0.72 -5.06
N GLY A 50 1.56 0.38 -4.55
CA GLY A 50 1.29 -0.94 -3.99
C GLY A 50 -0.09 -1.42 -4.42
N TRP A 51 -0.20 -2.72 -4.64
CA TRP A 51 -1.46 -3.40 -4.95
C TRP A 51 -1.80 -4.42 -3.88
N SER A 52 -3.09 -4.57 -3.58
CA SER A 52 -3.60 -5.56 -2.64
C SER A 52 -2.94 -5.42 -1.26
N MET A 53 -2.39 -6.48 -0.70
CA MET A 53 -1.69 -6.45 0.59
C MET A 53 -0.50 -5.49 0.66
N ALA A 54 0.04 -4.99 -0.47
CA ALA A 54 1.22 -4.12 -0.47
C ALA A 54 0.99 -2.77 0.20
N GLY A 55 -0.27 -2.34 0.37
CA GLY A 55 -0.58 -1.16 1.17
C GLY A 55 -0.11 -1.30 2.62
N ARG A 56 -0.02 -2.52 3.16
CA ARG A 56 0.45 -2.79 4.52
C ARG A 56 1.93 -2.49 4.71
N ALA A 57 2.71 -2.59 3.64
CA ALA A 57 4.13 -2.28 3.68
C ALA A 57 4.43 -0.77 3.60
N SER A 58 3.44 0.07 3.27
CA SER A 58 3.65 1.48 2.93
C SER A 58 4.42 2.28 4.00
N ARG A 59 4.00 2.21 5.27
CA ARG A 59 4.68 2.91 6.38
C ARG A 59 6.07 2.36 6.66
N ALA A 60 6.22 1.03 6.71
CA ALA A 60 7.51 0.39 6.99
C ALA A 60 8.52 0.65 5.86
N PHE A 61 8.07 0.63 4.60
CA PHE A 61 8.90 0.95 3.44
C PHE A 61 9.36 2.40 3.52
N THR A 62 8.44 3.34 3.79
CA THR A 62 8.77 4.77 3.89
C THR A 62 9.89 5.01 4.90
N ARG A 63 9.77 4.46 6.11
CA ARG A 63 10.80 4.62 7.15
C ARG A 63 12.14 3.99 6.75
N ALA A 64 12.12 2.81 6.15
CA ALA A 64 13.34 2.14 5.71
C ALA A 64 14.01 2.86 4.52
N ALA A 65 13.22 3.40 3.60
CA ALA A 65 13.70 4.18 2.47
C ALA A 65 14.35 5.48 2.94
N GLU A 66 13.72 6.19 3.88
CA GLU A 66 14.27 7.39 4.51
C GLU A 66 15.58 7.11 5.26
N SER A 67 15.72 5.96 5.95
CA SER A 67 17.00 5.60 6.58
C SER A 67 18.12 5.28 5.58
N HIS A 68 17.77 5.03 4.32
CA HIS A 68 18.70 4.92 3.19
C HIS A 68 18.90 6.25 2.44
N GLY A 69 18.37 7.37 2.95
CA GLY A 69 18.50 8.69 2.34
C GLY A 69 17.60 8.91 1.13
N LEU A 70 16.57 8.08 0.93
CA LEU A 70 15.58 8.27 -0.12
C LEU A 70 14.44 9.18 0.37
N ALA A 71 14.02 10.11 -0.49
CA ALA A 71 12.83 10.92 -0.29
C ALA A 71 11.61 10.19 -0.85
N VAL A 72 10.68 9.78 0.01
CA VAL A 72 9.41 9.17 -0.43
C VAL A 72 8.38 10.27 -0.67
N ARG A 73 7.99 10.46 -1.94
CA ARG A 73 7.02 11.49 -2.37
C ARG A 73 5.61 11.25 -1.83
N GLY A 74 5.26 9.99 -1.67
CA GLY A 74 3.94 9.54 -1.31
C GLY A 74 3.75 8.09 -1.70
N PHE A 75 2.53 7.62 -1.53
CA PHE A 75 2.11 6.27 -1.89
C PHE A 75 0.89 6.34 -2.82
N ILE A 76 0.84 5.48 -3.83
CA ILE A 76 -0.37 5.25 -4.62
C ILE A 76 -0.88 3.85 -4.32
N SER A 77 -2.04 3.79 -3.67
CA SER A 77 -2.80 2.58 -3.44
C SER A 77 -3.52 2.18 -4.74
N LEU A 78 -3.23 1.00 -5.25
CA LEU A 78 -3.95 0.37 -6.35
C LEU A 78 -4.80 -0.75 -5.75
N ALA A 79 -6.03 -0.47 -5.30
CA ALA A 79 -6.76 -1.39 -4.42
C ALA A 79 -5.82 -1.97 -3.35
N ALA A 80 -5.17 -1.11 -2.55
CA ALA A 80 -4.18 -1.53 -1.57
C ALA A 80 -4.71 -1.41 -0.15
N THR A 81 -4.58 -2.48 0.63
CA THR A 81 -5.08 -2.55 2.00
C THR A 81 -4.18 -1.72 2.93
N PRO A 82 -4.71 -0.76 3.70
CA PRO A 82 -3.92 0.04 4.63
C PRO A 82 -3.27 -0.83 5.72
N PRO A 83 -2.17 -0.40 6.36
CA PRO A 83 -1.47 -1.11 7.44
C PRO A 83 -2.23 -1.03 8.78
N LEU A 84 -3.50 -1.42 8.74
CA LEU A 84 -4.39 -1.53 9.87
C LEU A 84 -4.83 -3.01 9.96
N PRO A 85 -4.97 -3.56 11.18
CA PRO A 85 -5.41 -4.94 11.35
C PRO A 85 -6.92 -5.07 11.08
N ARG A 86 -7.38 -6.30 10.84
CA ARG A 86 -8.78 -6.71 10.67
C ARG A 86 -9.49 -6.04 9.49
N PHE A 87 -8.80 -5.94 8.36
CA PHE A 87 -9.39 -5.52 7.08
C PHE A 87 -9.88 -6.69 6.26
N ALA A 88 -9.34 -7.88 6.49
CA ALA A 88 -9.85 -9.14 6.00
C ALA A 88 -10.46 -9.93 7.18
N ASP A 89 -11.67 -10.44 6.98
CA ASP A 89 -12.25 -11.39 7.91
C ASP A 89 -11.36 -12.64 7.96
N THR A 90 -10.97 -13.00 9.19
CA THR A 90 -10.30 -14.26 9.45
C THR A 90 -11.37 -15.26 9.89
N PRO A 91 -11.59 -16.34 9.14
CA PRO A 91 -12.60 -17.33 9.50
C PRO A 91 -12.23 -17.97 10.84
N PRO A 92 -13.21 -18.51 11.60
CA PRO A 92 -12.95 -19.12 12.91
C PRO A 92 -11.90 -20.26 12.87
N GLN A 93 -11.78 -20.94 11.72
CA GLN A 93 -10.81 -22.01 11.52
C GLN A 93 -9.38 -21.51 11.19
N GLY A 94 -9.20 -20.19 11.02
CA GLY A 94 -7.99 -19.60 10.46
C GLY A 94 -7.92 -19.72 8.94
N GLN A 95 -7.01 -18.97 8.34
CA GLN A 95 -6.68 -19.06 6.93
C GLN A 95 -5.96 -20.38 6.62
N PRO A 96 -6.14 -20.99 5.43
CA PRO A 96 -5.38 -22.17 5.06
C PRO A 96 -3.90 -21.83 4.87
N PHE A 97 -2.99 -22.56 5.50
CA PHE A 97 -1.54 -22.45 5.26
C PHE A 97 -0.87 -23.83 5.16
N THR A 98 0.30 -23.88 4.51
CA THR A 98 1.14 -25.08 4.43
C THR A 98 1.77 -25.38 5.79
N GLU A 99 2.26 -26.60 6.02
CA GLU A 99 2.98 -26.93 7.27
C GLU A 99 4.16 -25.98 7.53
N ASP A 100 4.78 -25.48 6.48
CA ASP A 100 5.88 -24.52 6.55
C ASP A 100 5.43 -23.07 6.82
N GLY A 101 4.13 -22.76 6.88
CA GLY A 101 3.64 -21.40 7.19
C GLY A 101 3.41 -20.49 5.98
N LEU A 102 3.22 -21.05 4.78
CA LEU A 102 2.84 -20.28 3.60
C LEU A 102 1.31 -20.27 3.44
N TRP A 103 0.73 -19.10 3.18
CA TRP A 103 -0.69 -18.96 2.89
C TRP A 103 -1.06 -19.70 1.60
N LYS A 104 -1.99 -20.66 1.71
CA LYS A 104 -2.44 -21.50 0.60
C LYS A 104 -3.53 -20.81 -0.20
N THR A 105 -3.15 -20.27 -1.35
CA THR A 105 -4.08 -19.59 -2.27
C THR A 105 -5.05 -20.54 -2.98
N ASP A 106 -4.68 -21.82 -3.07
CA ASP A 106 -5.51 -22.95 -3.53
C ASP A 106 -6.34 -23.59 -2.40
N GLY A 107 -6.17 -23.12 -1.16
CA GLY A 107 -6.88 -23.60 0.01
C GLY A 107 -8.34 -23.18 -0.01
N ARG A 108 -9.23 -24.10 0.40
CA ARG A 108 -10.67 -23.83 0.55
C ARG A 108 -11.03 -23.57 2.00
N LEU A 109 -11.97 -22.64 2.20
CA LEU A 109 -12.60 -22.36 3.49
C LEU A 109 -14.04 -22.87 3.46
N GLY A 110 -14.25 -24.10 3.96
CA GLY A 110 -15.53 -24.79 3.83
C GLY A 110 -15.91 -25.01 2.37
N ASP A 111 -17.14 -24.64 2.00
CA ASP A 111 -17.67 -24.79 0.64
C ASP A 111 -17.24 -23.67 -0.31
N ALA A 112 -16.56 -22.63 0.18
CA ALA A 112 -16.13 -21.50 -0.64
C ALA A 112 -15.18 -21.91 -1.78
N GLN A 113 -15.19 -21.15 -2.87
CA GLN A 113 -14.19 -21.26 -3.92
C GLN A 113 -12.81 -20.86 -3.37
N PRO A 114 -11.73 -21.55 -3.77
CA PRO A 114 -10.38 -21.15 -3.38
C PRO A 114 -10.03 -19.77 -3.95
N GLN A 115 -9.22 -19.03 -3.21
CA GLN A 115 -8.95 -17.61 -3.47
C GLN A 115 -8.43 -17.35 -4.89
N HIS A 116 -7.58 -18.23 -5.40
CA HIS A 116 -7.03 -18.09 -6.74
C HIS A 116 -8.09 -18.17 -7.86
N GLU A 117 -9.20 -18.90 -7.68
CA GLU A 117 -10.30 -18.99 -8.66
C GLU A 117 -11.13 -17.70 -8.64
N LEU A 118 -11.35 -17.12 -7.46
CA LEU A 118 -12.03 -15.82 -7.33
C LEU A 118 -11.27 -14.72 -8.08
N TYR A 119 -9.94 -14.73 -7.99
CA TYR A 119 -9.07 -13.81 -8.73
C TYR A 119 -9.10 -14.05 -10.24
N LEU A 120 -9.10 -15.31 -10.70
CA LEU A 120 -9.28 -15.61 -12.12
C LEU A 120 -10.63 -15.11 -12.64
N ASN A 121 -11.70 -15.29 -11.86
CA ASN A 121 -13.04 -14.79 -12.20
C ASN A 121 -13.05 -13.25 -12.32
N ASP A 122 -12.30 -12.53 -11.48
CA ASP A 122 -12.16 -11.07 -11.58
C ASP A 122 -11.42 -10.64 -12.86
N ILE A 123 -10.34 -11.33 -13.21
CA ILE A 123 -9.61 -11.12 -14.47
C ILE A 123 -10.52 -11.36 -15.68
N HIS A 124 -11.30 -12.45 -15.66
CA HIS A 124 -12.25 -12.76 -16.73
C HIS A 124 -13.43 -11.79 -16.78
N TRP A 125 -13.93 -11.30 -15.63
CA TRP A 125 -14.96 -10.27 -15.59
C TRP A 125 -14.52 -9.03 -16.37
N ARG A 126 -13.25 -8.62 -16.20
CA ARG A 126 -12.70 -7.44 -16.91
C ARG A 126 -12.66 -7.63 -18.42
N ASN A 127 -12.64 -8.87 -18.89
CA ASN A 127 -12.66 -9.20 -20.30
C ASN A 127 -14.02 -8.89 -20.97
N GLY A 128 -15.08 -8.66 -20.20
CA GLY A 128 -16.36 -8.12 -20.71
C GLY A 128 -17.03 -8.99 -21.79
N GLY A 129 -16.78 -10.30 -21.78
CA GLY A 129 -17.33 -11.24 -22.77
C GLY A 129 -16.66 -11.20 -24.15
N ARG A 130 -15.46 -10.61 -24.29
CA ARG A 130 -14.65 -10.68 -25.51
C ARG A 130 -14.20 -12.13 -25.79
N GLU A 131 -13.97 -12.45 -27.07
CA GLU A 131 -13.61 -13.81 -27.52
C GLU A 131 -12.21 -14.29 -27.15
N TYR A 132 -11.34 -13.42 -26.61
CA TYR A 132 -9.97 -13.77 -26.21
C TYR A 132 -9.80 -13.63 -24.71
N ASP A 133 -9.10 -14.54 -24.04
CA ASP A 133 -8.76 -14.38 -22.63
C ASP A 133 -7.66 -13.32 -22.45
N LEU A 134 -7.85 -12.36 -21.52
CA LEU A 134 -6.79 -11.41 -21.14
C LEU A 134 -5.56 -12.15 -20.57
N ILE A 135 -5.82 -13.17 -19.75
CA ILE A 135 -4.85 -14.14 -19.24
C ILE A 135 -5.57 -15.49 -19.26
N ALA A 136 -5.03 -16.46 -20.01
CA ALA A 136 -5.62 -17.80 -20.03
C ALA A 136 -5.51 -18.46 -18.65
N ALA A 137 -6.50 -19.27 -18.27
CA ALA A 137 -6.51 -19.94 -16.97
C ALA A 137 -5.24 -20.76 -16.71
N ALA A 138 -4.75 -21.49 -17.72
CA ALA A 138 -3.52 -22.28 -17.61
C ALA A 138 -2.29 -21.41 -17.32
N ASP A 139 -2.19 -20.24 -17.96
CA ASP A 139 -1.10 -19.29 -17.70
C ASP A 139 -1.23 -18.66 -16.32
N TYR A 140 -2.46 -18.32 -15.90
CA TYR A 140 -2.73 -17.79 -14.56
C TYR A 140 -2.26 -18.75 -13.46
N PHE A 141 -2.74 -20.01 -13.50
CA PHE A 141 -2.35 -21.02 -12.53
C PHE A 141 -0.88 -21.47 -12.65
N GLY A 142 -0.31 -21.44 -13.86
CA GLY A 142 1.07 -21.86 -14.09
C GLY A 142 2.12 -20.82 -13.68
N ALA A 143 1.83 -19.52 -13.86
CA ALA A 143 2.82 -18.46 -13.75
C ALA A 143 2.54 -17.41 -12.65
N TYR A 144 1.30 -17.29 -12.16
CA TYR A 144 0.91 -16.20 -11.25
C TYR A 144 0.49 -16.68 -9.87
N THR A 145 -0.03 -17.90 -9.74
CA THR A 145 -0.44 -18.43 -8.43
C THR A 145 0.75 -18.99 -7.68
N THR A 146 0.98 -18.46 -6.48
CA THR A 146 2.07 -18.86 -5.58
C THR A 146 1.59 -18.74 -4.14
N ASN A 147 2.19 -19.51 -3.22
CA ASN A 147 1.96 -19.35 -1.80
C ASN A 147 3.02 -18.42 -1.21
N THR A 148 2.57 -17.48 -0.39
CA THR A 148 3.45 -16.47 0.25
C THR A 148 3.47 -16.67 1.76
N PRO A 149 4.54 -16.27 2.46
CA PRO A 149 4.59 -16.30 3.93
C PRO A 149 3.31 -15.71 4.55
N ILE A 150 2.64 -16.47 5.42
CA ILE A 150 1.31 -16.05 5.92
C ILE A 150 1.37 -14.74 6.72
N LEU A 151 2.49 -14.49 7.40
CA LEU A 151 2.71 -13.27 8.19
C LEU A 151 2.77 -11.99 7.33
N LEU A 152 3.12 -12.10 6.04
CA LEU A 152 3.07 -10.96 5.09
C LEU A 152 1.65 -10.45 4.86
N ARG A 153 0.63 -11.27 5.15
CA ARG A 153 -0.75 -10.81 5.10
C ARG A 153 -1.02 -9.70 6.10
N GLY A 154 -0.21 -9.58 7.15
CA GLY A 154 -0.34 -8.55 8.16
C GLY A 154 -1.72 -8.54 8.79
N GLU A 155 -2.32 -9.72 8.97
CA GLU A 155 -3.56 -9.89 9.71
C GLU A 155 -3.27 -10.65 11.00
N PRO A 156 -4.01 -10.42 12.08
CA PRO A 156 -3.83 -11.14 13.32
C PRO A 156 -4.62 -12.46 13.33
N GLU A 157 -4.21 -13.37 14.20
CA GLU A 157 -4.96 -14.59 14.56
C GLU A 157 -5.31 -15.48 13.36
N GLN A 158 -4.45 -15.49 12.34
CA GLN A 158 -4.67 -16.13 11.04
C GLN A 158 -4.64 -17.66 11.09
N GLY A 159 -4.22 -18.26 12.20
CA GLY A 159 -4.15 -19.70 12.35
C GLY A 159 -3.63 -20.14 13.71
N SER A 160 -4.17 -21.25 14.22
CA SER A 160 -3.66 -21.86 15.45
C SER A 160 -2.24 -22.37 15.24
N GLY A 161 -1.32 -22.02 16.14
CA GLY A 161 0.08 -22.47 16.09
C GLY A 161 1.03 -21.57 15.29
N LEU A 162 0.53 -20.50 14.67
CA LEU A 162 1.37 -19.44 14.11
C LEU A 162 1.94 -18.55 15.22
N SER A 163 3.26 -18.56 15.39
CA SER A 163 3.96 -17.60 16.25
C SER A 163 4.06 -16.22 15.58
N GLY A 164 4.11 -15.14 16.37
CA GLY A 164 4.31 -13.79 15.81
C GLY A 164 3.08 -13.21 15.11
N ASN A 165 1.88 -13.73 15.43
CA ASN A 165 0.65 -13.40 14.73
C ASN A 165 -0.49 -12.95 15.68
N SER A 166 -0.19 -12.62 16.93
CA SER A 166 -1.19 -11.99 17.82
C SER A 166 -1.57 -10.59 17.33
N LEU A 167 -2.73 -10.09 17.76
CA LEU A 167 -3.16 -8.72 17.44
C LEU A 167 -2.10 -7.66 17.79
N VAL A 168 -1.46 -7.78 18.95
CA VAL A 168 -0.43 -6.83 19.39
C VAL A 168 0.81 -6.90 18.51
N GLU A 169 1.26 -8.11 18.16
CA GLU A 169 2.40 -8.31 17.26
C GLU A 169 2.09 -7.76 15.86
N THR A 170 0.90 -8.03 15.31
CA THR A 170 0.47 -7.48 14.02
C THR A 170 0.41 -5.96 14.03
N ILE A 171 -0.20 -5.34 15.05
CA ILE A 171 -0.24 -3.87 15.19
C ILE A 171 1.17 -3.29 15.24
N THR A 172 2.08 -3.98 15.95
CA THR A 172 3.48 -3.58 16.09
C THR A 172 4.24 -3.70 14.76
N ASP A 173 4.10 -4.82 14.06
CA ASP A 173 4.72 -5.06 12.74
C ASP A 173 4.23 -4.06 11.69
N LEU A 174 2.93 -3.77 11.66
CA LEU A 174 2.37 -2.80 10.71
C LEU A 174 2.73 -1.36 11.08
N GLY A 175 2.99 -1.08 12.36
CA GLY A 175 3.10 0.28 12.87
C GLY A 175 1.78 1.05 12.74
N SER A 176 0.65 0.37 12.99
CA SER A 176 -0.70 0.87 12.66
C SER A 176 -1.02 2.26 13.21
N PHE A 177 -0.46 2.61 14.38
CA PHE A 177 -0.70 3.90 15.04
C PHE A 177 0.48 4.89 14.93
N ASP A 178 1.55 4.55 14.20
CA ASP A 178 2.65 5.49 13.93
C ASP A 178 2.29 6.41 12.76
N PHE A 179 1.29 7.26 12.94
CA PHE A 179 0.76 8.15 11.91
C PHE A 179 1.82 9.08 11.30
N SER A 180 2.85 9.42 12.08
CA SER A 180 3.98 10.22 11.62
C SER A 180 4.82 9.53 10.56
N GLY A 181 4.91 8.20 10.57
CA GLY A 181 5.69 7.39 9.63
C GLY A 181 4.99 7.08 8.31
N TYR A 182 3.72 7.45 8.15
CA TYR A 182 2.98 7.16 6.92
C TYR A 182 3.35 8.11 5.78
N PRO A 183 3.41 7.61 4.54
CA PRO A 183 3.39 8.46 3.36
C PRO A 183 1.97 9.03 3.13
N ILE A 184 1.88 10.26 2.64
CA ILE A 184 0.61 10.77 2.10
C ILE A 184 0.21 9.88 0.91
N THR A 185 -1.05 9.45 0.88
CA THR A 185 -1.51 8.40 -0.02
C THR A 185 -2.60 8.87 -0.96
N GLY A 186 -2.42 8.63 -2.26
CA GLY A 186 -3.49 8.66 -3.27
C GLY A 186 -4.08 7.26 -3.48
N ALA A 187 -5.40 7.14 -3.62
CA ALA A 187 -6.08 5.86 -3.79
C ALA A 187 -6.73 5.74 -5.18
N ILE A 188 -6.42 4.64 -5.87
CA ILE A 188 -7.10 4.17 -7.07
C ILE A 188 -7.93 2.95 -6.67
N MET A 189 -9.25 3.07 -6.76
CA MET A 189 -10.18 2.06 -6.28
C MET A 189 -10.85 1.32 -7.45
N PRO A 190 -11.21 0.04 -7.25
CA PRO A 190 -12.07 -0.66 -8.18
C PRO A 190 -13.51 -0.13 -8.10
N THR A 191 -14.37 -0.61 -8.99
CA THR A 191 -15.82 -0.35 -8.96
C THR A 191 -16.66 -1.61 -8.88
N SER A 192 -16.08 -2.79 -9.11
CA SER A 192 -16.80 -4.07 -9.16
C SER A 192 -17.13 -4.58 -7.75
N PRO A 193 -18.33 -5.12 -7.53
CA PRO A 193 -18.68 -5.78 -6.26
C PRO A 193 -17.83 -7.02 -5.97
N LEU A 194 -17.11 -7.57 -6.97
CA LEU A 194 -16.14 -8.65 -6.74
C LEU A 194 -14.99 -8.24 -5.83
N ASP A 195 -14.74 -6.94 -5.67
CA ASP A 195 -13.77 -6.38 -4.73
C ASP A 195 -14.43 -5.42 -3.72
N ALA A 196 -15.60 -5.80 -3.21
CA ALA A 196 -16.48 -4.94 -2.41
C ALA A 196 -15.77 -4.24 -1.23
N ARG A 197 -14.83 -4.91 -0.55
CA ARG A 197 -14.09 -4.29 0.56
C ARG A 197 -13.33 -3.05 0.09
N HIS A 198 -12.58 -3.17 -1.00
CA HIS A 198 -11.82 -2.04 -1.55
C HIS A 198 -12.75 -0.96 -2.09
N VAL A 199 -13.84 -1.33 -2.79
CA VAL A 199 -14.85 -0.38 -3.28
C VAL A 199 -15.45 0.47 -2.14
N VAL A 200 -15.80 -0.17 -1.03
CA VAL A 200 -16.53 0.49 0.06
C VAL A 200 -15.60 1.28 0.99
N THR A 201 -14.38 0.81 1.23
CA THR A 201 -13.57 1.28 2.37
C THR A 201 -12.29 2.02 2.02
N ASP A 202 -11.70 1.81 0.85
CA ASP A 202 -10.33 2.31 0.59
C ASP A 202 -10.26 3.85 0.62
N GLN A 203 -11.21 4.57 0.03
CA GLN A 203 -11.22 6.03 0.09
C GLN A 203 -11.21 6.54 1.53
N ALA A 204 -12.15 6.07 2.34
CA ALA A 204 -12.33 6.56 3.71
C ALA A 204 -11.15 6.20 4.61
N THR A 205 -10.57 5.01 4.43
CA THR A 205 -9.50 4.51 5.29
C THR A 205 -8.16 5.14 4.97
N TRP A 206 -7.85 5.35 3.69
CA TRP A 206 -6.68 6.15 3.30
C TRP A 206 -6.85 7.63 3.64
N ALA A 207 -8.06 8.21 3.51
CA ALA A 207 -8.33 9.57 3.94
C ALA A 207 -8.16 9.76 5.47
N PHE A 208 -8.55 8.76 6.27
CA PHE A 208 -8.30 8.75 7.70
C PHE A 208 -6.79 8.81 8.00
N LEU A 209 -5.98 7.91 7.43
CA LEU A 209 -4.53 7.89 7.65
C LEU A 209 -3.85 9.19 7.19
N ASN A 210 -4.28 9.71 6.04
CA ASN A 210 -3.86 11.01 5.50
C ASN A 210 -4.13 12.15 6.50
N SER A 211 -5.31 12.18 7.12
CA SER A 211 -5.69 13.19 8.11
C SER A 211 -4.84 13.08 9.38
N GLN A 212 -4.59 11.86 9.87
CA GLN A 212 -3.72 11.63 11.02
C GLN A 212 -2.26 12.04 10.74
N LYS A 213 -1.76 11.76 9.53
CA LYS A 213 -0.44 12.20 9.09
C LYS A 213 -0.36 13.73 9.03
N LEU A 214 -1.36 14.40 8.46
CA LEU A 214 -1.41 15.86 8.39
C LEU A 214 -1.40 16.49 9.80
N TYR A 215 -2.17 15.92 10.73
CA TYR A 215 -2.15 16.36 12.12
C TYR A 215 -0.76 16.15 12.77
N SER A 216 -0.11 15.01 12.51
CA SER A 216 1.27 14.76 12.98
C SER A 216 2.27 15.80 12.45
N VAL A 217 2.09 16.27 11.21
CA VAL A 217 2.89 17.36 10.62
C VAL A 217 2.62 18.68 11.34
N TYR A 218 1.36 19.01 11.59
CA TYR A 218 0.98 20.20 12.36
C TYR A 218 1.63 20.20 13.75
N GLU A 219 1.55 19.09 14.50
CA GLU A 219 2.19 18.98 15.81
C GLU A 219 3.72 19.09 15.74
N ALA A 220 4.34 18.55 14.69
CA ALA A 220 5.79 18.67 14.49
C ALA A 220 6.21 20.12 14.24
N LEU A 221 5.47 20.86 13.42
CA LEU A 221 5.66 22.31 13.24
C LEU A 221 5.47 23.06 14.57
N ALA A 222 4.52 22.62 15.42
CA ALA A 222 4.27 23.22 16.73
C ALA A 222 5.49 23.12 17.65
N ARG A 223 6.03 21.90 17.73
CA ARG A 223 7.24 21.63 18.52
C ARG A 223 8.46 22.35 17.96
N ALA A 224 8.50 22.60 16.66
CA ALA A 224 9.57 23.36 16.00
C ALA A 224 9.44 24.89 16.16
N GLY A 225 8.45 25.38 16.89
CA GLY A 225 8.27 26.82 17.16
C GLY A 225 7.64 27.60 16.00
N ALA A 226 7.01 26.93 15.03
CA ALA A 226 6.19 27.63 14.04
C ALA A 226 5.07 28.41 14.77
N SER A 227 4.67 29.56 14.21
CA SER A 227 3.57 30.36 14.76
C SER A 227 2.23 29.67 14.49
N ILE A 228 1.92 28.64 15.27
CA ILE A 228 0.87 27.65 15.04
C ILE A 228 -0.56 28.18 15.23
N GLY A 229 -0.67 29.43 15.69
CA GLY A 229 -1.91 30.21 15.68
C GLY A 229 -1.89 31.41 14.72
N SER A 230 -0.89 31.56 13.85
CA SER A 230 -1.02 32.55 12.77
C SER A 230 -2.02 32.03 11.75
N ASP A 231 -2.84 32.95 11.25
CA ASP A 231 -3.83 32.64 10.22
C ASP A 231 -3.16 31.97 9.00
N ASP A 232 -1.92 32.35 8.66
CA ASP A 232 -1.21 31.81 7.50
C ASP A 232 -0.88 30.31 7.61
N VAL A 233 -0.35 29.85 8.75
CA VAL A 233 0.01 28.43 8.94
C VAL A 233 -1.25 27.59 9.03
N TRP A 234 -2.23 28.06 9.80
CA TRP A 234 -3.49 27.34 9.97
C TRP A 234 -4.29 27.24 8.67
N ASN A 235 -4.42 28.34 7.92
CA ASN A 235 -5.07 28.35 6.61
C ASN A 235 -4.36 27.42 5.62
N SER A 236 -3.02 27.39 5.63
CA SER A 236 -2.27 26.46 4.77
C SER A 236 -2.51 24.99 5.12
N ILE A 237 -2.63 24.65 6.40
CA ILE A 237 -3.00 23.29 6.84
C ILE A 237 -4.42 22.95 6.38
N LEU A 238 -5.37 23.87 6.49
CA LEU A 238 -6.74 23.69 5.99
C LEU A 238 -6.76 23.51 4.47
N ASP A 239 -6.00 24.31 3.72
CA ASP A 239 -5.89 24.19 2.26
C ASP A 239 -5.32 22.84 1.84
N VAL A 240 -4.32 22.33 2.56
CA VAL A 240 -3.81 20.97 2.35
C VAL A 240 -4.89 19.94 2.66
N LYS A 241 -5.59 20.05 3.78
CA LYS A 241 -6.70 19.15 4.14
C LYS A 241 -7.74 19.07 3.01
N PHE A 242 -8.23 20.22 2.54
CA PHE A 242 -9.22 20.26 1.46
C PHE A 242 -8.69 19.70 0.14
N ALA A 243 -7.42 19.96 -0.18
CA ALA A 243 -6.79 19.36 -1.36
C ALA A 243 -6.70 17.83 -1.24
N MET A 244 -6.34 17.29 -0.07
CA MET A 244 -6.28 15.85 0.15
C MET A 244 -7.64 15.17 -0.04
N GLU A 245 -8.70 15.77 0.51
CA GLU A 245 -10.08 15.24 0.42
C GLU A 245 -10.61 15.19 -1.02
N THR A 246 -10.16 16.09 -1.89
CA THR A 246 -10.72 16.27 -3.24
C THR A 246 -9.84 15.70 -4.35
N THR A 247 -8.53 15.54 -4.12
CA THR A 247 -7.59 15.20 -5.19
C THR A 247 -6.93 13.83 -5.05
N LEU A 248 -6.94 13.20 -3.87
CA LEU A 248 -6.21 11.97 -3.58
C LEU A 248 -7.03 10.69 -3.75
N SER A 249 -8.15 10.71 -4.48
CA SER A 249 -8.90 9.51 -4.82
C SER A 249 -9.36 9.52 -6.28
N CYS A 250 -9.48 8.33 -6.88
CA CYS A 250 -10.14 8.07 -8.16
C CYS A 250 -10.50 6.60 -8.30
N SER A 251 -11.38 6.26 -9.23
CA SER A 251 -11.78 4.88 -9.48
C SER A 251 -11.47 4.46 -10.90
N VAL A 252 -11.15 3.17 -11.09
CA VAL A 252 -11.05 2.51 -12.40
C VAL A 252 -12.08 1.41 -12.44
N GLU A 253 -12.78 1.30 -13.56
CA GLU A 253 -13.73 0.21 -13.76
C GLU A 253 -13.02 -1.15 -13.73
N GLY A 254 -13.49 -2.07 -12.90
CA GLY A 254 -12.81 -3.33 -12.63
C GLY A 254 -13.02 -3.79 -11.20
N GLY A 255 -12.64 -5.03 -10.89
CA GLY A 255 -12.43 -5.45 -9.51
C GLY A 255 -10.96 -5.42 -9.14
N HIS A 256 -10.49 -6.42 -8.39
CA HIS A 256 -9.17 -6.42 -7.78
C HIS A 256 -8.00 -6.22 -8.78
N PHE A 257 -8.19 -6.64 -10.03
CA PHE A 257 -7.22 -6.53 -11.12
C PHE A 257 -7.60 -5.47 -12.17
N PHE A 258 -8.29 -4.39 -11.76
CA PHE A 258 -8.80 -3.33 -12.65
C PHE A 258 -7.80 -2.76 -13.66
N PHE A 259 -6.49 -2.87 -13.37
CA PHE A 259 -5.39 -2.35 -14.18
C PHE A 259 -4.94 -3.28 -15.31
N ILE A 260 -5.49 -4.49 -15.42
CA ILE A 260 -5.17 -5.43 -16.50
C ILE A 260 -5.99 -5.11 -17.76
N GLY A 261 -5.42 -5.43 -18.93
CA GLY A 261 -5.99 -5.12 -20.24
C GLY A 261 -5.72 -3.68 -20.66
N ARG A 262 -5.96 -3.37 -21.93
CA ARG A 262 -5.63 -2.06 -22.52
C ARG A 262 -6.33 -0.92 -21.79
N GLU A 263 -7.64 -1.00 -21.63
CA GLU A 263 -8.46 0.06 -21.05
C GLU A 263 -8.15 0.27 -19.56
N GLY A 264 -8.03 -0.83 -18.79
CA GLY A 264 -7.64 -0.79 -17.38
C GLY A 264 -6.26 -0.18 -17.15
N ALA A 265 -5.27 -0.62 -17.93
CA ALA A 265 -3.90 -0.11 -17.84
C ALA A 265 -3.82 1.37 -18.22
N MET A 266 -4.51 1.79 -19.28
CA MET A 266 -4.54 3.20 -19.73
C MET A 266 -5.17 4.12 -18.68
N GLN A 267 -6.33 3.76 -18.14
CA GLN A 267 -7.00 4.55 -17.10
C GLN A 267 -6.15 4.62 -15.82
N THR A 268 -5.59 3.48 -15.40
CA THR A 268 -4.71 3.41 -14.23
C THR A 268 -3.47 4.28 -14.40
N ALA A 269 -2.80 4.24 -15.56
CA ALA A 269 -1.63 5.08 -15.83
C ALA A 269 -1.95 6.59 -15.83
N ALA A 270 -3.11 6.97 -16.39
CA ALA A 270 -3.58 8.35 -16.34
C ALA A 270 -3.84 8.81 -14.89
N HIS A 271 -4.45 7.96 -14.08
CA HIS A 271 -4.69 8.24 -12.67
C HIS A 271 -3.41 8.26 -11.83
N ILE A 272 -2.44 7.39 -12.08
CA ILE A 272 -1.11 7.44 -11.45
C ILE A 272 -0.46 8.80 -11.72
N SER A 273 -0.51 9.27 -12.97
CA SER A 273 0.07 10.58 -13.34
C SER A 273 -0.63 11.74 -12.62
N ARG A 274 -1.97 11.72 -12.56
CA ARG A 274 -2.76 12.72 -11.85
C ARG A 274 -2.47 12.72 -10.35
N LEU A 275 -2.43 11.55 -9.72
CA LEU A 275 -2.16 11.41 -8.29
C LEU A 275 -0.72 11.78 -7.94
N SER A 276 0.27 11.44 -8.79
CA SER A 276 1.65 11.90 -8.61
C SER A 276 1.72 13.42 -8.54
N ALA A 277 1.06 14.12 -9.48
CA ALA A 277 1.05 15.58 -9.48
C ALA A 277 0.36 16.17 -8.24
N ALA A 278 -0.73 15.56 -7.77
CA ALA A 278 -1.42 15.97 -6.54
C ALA A 278 -0.54 15.77 -5.29
N LEU A 279 0.15 14.63 -5.20
CA LEU A 279 1.10 14.33 -4.13
C LEU A 279 2.27 15.32 -4.13
N ASP A 280 2.83 15.64 -5.30
CA ASP A 280 3.91 16.62 -5.44
C ASP A 280 3.46 18.02 -4.99
N ALA A 281 2.24 18.43 -5.35
CA ALA A 281 1.67 19.71 -4.92
C ALA A 281 1.46 19.78 -3.40
N ILE A 282 0.92 18.71 -2.79
CA ILE A 282 0.74 18.61 -1.34
C ILE A 282 2.09 18.62 -0.61
N ARG A 283 3.06 17.83 -1.09
CA ARG A 283 4.41 17.79 -0.52
C ARG A 283 5.05 19.17 -0.54
N SER A 284 4.97 19.87 -1.67
CA SER A 284 5.55 21.21 -1.83
C SER A 284 4.95 22.22 -0.85
N ARG A 285 3.62 22.18 -0.65
CA ARG A 285 2.92 23.03 0.33
C ARG A 285 3.38 22.72 1.76
N LEU A 286 3.47 21.45 2.13
CA LEU A 286 3.92 21.05 3.47
C LEU A 286 5.39 21.43 3.73
N GLN A 287 6.26 21.31 2.72
CA GLN A 287 7.66 21.72 2.83
C GLN A 287 7.82 23.23 3.00
N ALA A 288 7.00 24.03 2.31
CA ALA A 288 7.01 25.49 2.46
C ALA A 288 6.70 25.93 3.91
N LEU A 289 5.85 25.18 4.62
CA LEU A 289 5.55 25.43 6.05
C LEU A 289 6.75 25.18 6.96
N GLY A 290 7.57 24.16 6.65
CA GLY A 290 8.78 23.84 7.40
C GLY A 290 9.97 24.76 7.09
N GLY A 291 10.02 25.38 5.91
CA GLY A 291 11.07 26.33 5.52
C GLY A 291 10.89 27.74 6.11
N ALA A 292 9.65 28.13 6.42
CA ALA A 292 9.32 29.46 6.95
C ALA A 292 9.75 29.69 8.41
N SER A 293 10.19 28.66 9.14
CA SER A 293 10.65 28.75 10.54
C SER A 293 12.15 29.07 10.69
N SER A 294 12.87 29.33 9.60
CA SER A 294 14.34 29.51 9.59
C SER A 294 14.83 30.96 9.48
N SER A 295 14.06 31.95 9.95
CA SER A 295 14.59 33.30 10.14
C SER A 295 15.40 33.37 11.44
N PRO A 296 16.70 33.72 11.40
CA PRO A 296 17.48 33.93 12.62
C PRO A 296 16.94 35.16 13.38
N PRO A 297 17.04 35.20 14.71
CA PRO A 297 16.64 36.38 15.47
C PRO A 297 17.50 37.58 15.05
N PRO A 298 16.93 38.80 15.00
CA PRO A 298 17.71 40.01 14.76
C PRO A 298 18.74 40.19 15.88
N CYS A 299 19.99 40.44 15.49
CA CYS A 299 21.06 40.86 16.40
C CYS A 299 20.77 42.24 17.00
#